data_AF-A0A7W9UZ66-F1
#
_entry.id   AF-A0A7W9UZ66-F1
#
_cell.length_a   1.000
_cell.length_b   1.000
_cell.length_c   1.000
_cell.angle_alpha   90.00
_cell.angle_beta   90.00
_cell.angle_gamma   90.00
#
_symmetry.space_group_name_H-M   'P 1'
#
loop_
_entity.id
_entity.type
_entity.pdbx_description
1 polymer ?
#
loop_
_entity_poly.entity_id
_entity_poly.type
_entity_poly.pdbx_seq_one_letter_code
_entity_poly.pdbx_strand_id
1 'polypeptide(L)'
;MAHSAPANQRYRILLTEASSASAREVLTVLGRQGHEVGVMDSGGISFTALSRWVKRRHKSPPFAADPLRYLAALREVLTRYSYDVLLPTHEQLAALARYREEFGRLVPGLAVPTFDAVRKVQDKAAAIRLFEALGLPQPDTALVRDEGGLIAECHRLPAYVKVPVATSSRGVWLAEDPAQLARIATEPAVRETFATGGEVLVQRQLPGRVVMVQALFNQGELAGVHAVLRRREGVQGSSSAKESVVLPDIVQHLTKLGAALTWHGPISLDAVLDEDFGLVHYIDVNPRLVEPVNAELAGADLVRRWLAVSCGQQPGPLPAARAGVRTHMLLMALVRHAETGRGRRAMVRELFQAITRRGGYAGSREELLPVGSDPAVALLLGALSACLLASPTLWRRLAGTDTPPHALTGRGWQQLISADVS
;
A
#
# COMPACT_ATOMS: atom_id res chain seq x y z
N MET A 1 14.75 23.49 -23.74
CA MET A 1 13.35 23.79 -24.11
C MET A 1 12.46 22.76 -23.45
N ALA A 2 11.66 23.18 -22.45
CA ALA A 2 10.78 22.27 -21.72
C ALA A 2 9.58 21.90 -22.61
N HIS A 3 9.54 20.67 -23.11
CA HIS A 3 8.31 20.11 -23.67
C HIS A 3 7.39 19.77 -22.51
N SER A 4 6.48 20.68 -22.18
CA SER A 4 5.29 20.33 -21.40
C SER A 4 4.52 19.26 -22.18
N ALA A 5 4.39 18.07 -21.62
CA ALA A 5 3.57 17.02 -22.22
C ALA A 5 2.15 17.57 -22.49
N PRO A 6 1.59 17.39 -23.69
CA PRO A 6 0.27 17.90 -24.00
C PRO A 6 -0.75 17.24 -23.06
N ALA A 7 -1.63 18.05 -22.48
CA ALA A 7 -2.63 17.65 -21.49
C ALA A 7 -3.69 16.63 -21.99
N ASN A 8 -3.49 16.01 -23.16
CA ASN A 8 -4.44 15.16 -23.86
C ASN A 8 -3.84 13.81 -24.34
N GLN A 9 -2.62 13.45 -23.91
CA GLN A 9 -2.07 12.16 -24.31
C GLN A 9 -2.75 11.02 -23.54
N ARG A 10 -3.41 10.13 -24.29
CA ARG A 10 -4.07 8.94 -23.75
C ARG A 10 -3.11 7.75 -23.79
N TYR A 11 -2.69 7.27 -22.62
CA TYR A 11 -1.85 6.07 -22.50
C TYR A 11 -2.68 4.79 -22.34
N ARG A 12 -2.14 3.68 -22.83
CA ARG A 12 -2.50 2.31 -22.48
C ARG A 12 -1.62 1.85 -21.33
N ILE A 13 -2.24 1.57 -20.20
CA ILE A 13 -1.56 1.31 -18.93
C ILE A 13 -1.95 -0.08 -18.44
N LEU A 14 -0.97 -0.87 -18.02
CA LEU A 14 -1.19 -2.15 -17.35
C LEU A 14 -0.95 -1.99 -15.85
N LEU A 15 -1.95 -2.34 -15.03
CA LEU A 15 -1.77 -2.50 -13.59
C LEU A 15 -1.39 -3.95 -13.27
N THR A 16 -0.45 -4.14 -12.35
CA THR A 16 0.07 -5.47 -11.99
C THR A 16 -0.89 -6.32 -11.17
N GLU A 17 -2.00 -5.77 -10.67
CA GLU A 17 -3.04 -6.56 -10.00
C GLU A 17 -4.40 -5.84 -10.02
N ALA A 18 -5.45 -6.56 -9.62
CA ALA A 18 -6.85 -6.14 -9.73
C ALA A 18 -7.64 -6.21 -8.41
N SER A 19 -7.00 -6.60 -7.32
CA SER A 19 -7.62 -7.06 -6.08
C SER A 19 -7.53 -6.07 -4.92
N SER A 20 -6.49 -5.24 -4.86
CA SER A 20 -6.26 -4.33 -3.74
C SER A 20 -7.05 -3.02 -3.85
N ALA A 21 -7.22 -2.34 -2.71
CA ALA A 21 -7.76 -0.99 -2.67
C ALA A 21 -6.87 -0.02 -3.46
N SER A 22 -5.54 -0.19 -3.36
CA SER A 22 -4.57 0.65 -4.07
C SER A 22 -4.69 0.54 -5.59
N ALA A 23 -4.77 -0.67 -6.16
CA ALA A 23 -5.03 -0.85 -7.60
C ALA A 23 -6.37 -0.24 -8.02
N ARG A 24 -7.41 -0.42 -7.19
CA ARG A 24 -8.73 0.12 -7.48
C ARG A 24 -8.72 1.66 -7.53
N GLU A 25 -8.00 2.29 -6.63
CA GLU A 25 -7.86 3.73 -6.56
C GLU A 25 -6.96 4.29 -7.67
N VAL A 26 -5.85 3.63 -8.00
CA VAL A 26 -5.03 3.96 -9.17
C VAL A 26 -5.89 3.89 -10.44
N LEU A 27 -6.68 2.82 -10.61
CA LEU A 27 -7.64 2.68 -11.72
C LEU A 27 -8.65 3.83 -11.76
N THR A 28 -9.18 4.27 -10.61
CA THR A 28 -10.10 5.41 -10.53
C THR A 28 -9.45 6.67 -11.08
N VAL A 29 -8.24 7.00 -10.64
CA VAL A 29 -7.55 8.22 -11.05
C VAL A 29 -7.23 8.18 -12.55
N LEU A 30 -6.66 7.07 -13.03
CA LEU A 30 -6.38 6.88 -14.47
C LEU A 30 -7.65 6.94 -15.33
N GLY A 31 -8.74 6.37 -14.84
CA GLY A 31 -10.04 6.37 -15.51
C GLY A 31 -10.66 7.77 -15.61
N ARG A 32 -10.51 8.61 -14.57
CA ARG A 32 -10.90 10.03 -14.60
C ARG A 32 -10.06 10.86 -15.57
N GLN A 33 -8.80 10.48 -15.74
CA GLN A 33 -7.85 11.09 -16.68
C GLN A 33 -8.02 10.58 -18.13
N GLY A 34 -8.93 9.64 -18.37
CA GLY A 34 -9.26 9.15 -19.71
C GLY A 34 -8.33 8.08 -20.28
N HIS A 35 -7.41 7.54 -19.48
CA HIS A 35 -6.47 6.50 -19.93
C HIS A 35 -7.15 5.13 -20.17
N GLU A 36 -6.51 4.28 -20.97
CA GLU A 36 -6.94 2.90 -21.17
C GLU A 36 -6.22 1.97 -20.20
N VAL A 37 -6.97 1.28 -19.35
CA VAL A 37 -6.36 0.48 -18.29
C VAL A 37 -6.65 -1.01 -18.51
N GLY A 38 -5.58 -1.79 -18.61
CA GLY A 38 -5.58 -3.23 -18.43
C GLY A 38 -5.18 -3.60 -17.00
N VAL A 39 -5.59 -4.79 -16.55
CA VAL A 39 -5.19 -5.32 -15.23
C VAL A 39 -4.76 -6.77 -15.35
N MET A 40 -3.74 -7.16 -14.59
CA MET A 40 -3.46 -8.57 -14.29
C MET A 40 -4.45 -9.03 -13.21
N ASP A 41 -5.14 -10.14 -13.47
CA ASP A 41 -6.24 -10.63 -12.65
C ASP A 41 -6.00 -12.08 -12.25
N SER A 42 -5.74 -12.29 -10.96
CA SER A 42 -5.54 -13.60 -10.35
C SER A 42 -6.85 -14.34 -10.03
N GLY A 43 -8.00 -13.75 -10.32
CA GLY A 43 -9.30 -14.23 -9.88
C GLY A 43 -9.57 -13.95 -8.39
N GLY A 44 -10.71 -14.42 -7.90
CA GLY A 44 -11.20 -14.14 -6.56
C GLY A 44 -11.95 -12.81 -6.47
N ILE A 45 -11.96 -12.20 -5.28
CA ILE A 45 -12.61 -10.91 -5.06
C ILE A 45 -11.72 -9.81 -5.64
N SER A 46 -12.20 -9.16 -6.69
CA SER A 46 -11.51 -8.06 -7.36
C SER A 46 -12.25 -6.75 -7.09
N PHE A 47 -11.60 -5.75 -6.49
CA PHE A 47 -12.23 -4.44 -6.30
C PHE A 47 -12.39 -3.66 -7.60
N THR A 48 -11.62 -4.00 -8.63
CA THR A 48 -11.82 -3.45 -9.98
C THR A 48 -12.97 -4.12 -10.72
N ALA A 49 -13.57 -5.18 -10.16
CA ALA A 49 -14.68 -5.89 -10.79
C ALA A 49 -15.83 -4.93 -11.12
N LEU A 50 -16.41 -5.09 -12.31
CA LEU A 50 -17.47 -4.25 -12.87
C LEU A 50 -17.07 -2.79 -13.17
N SER A 51 -15.86 -2.35 -12.83
CA SER A 51 -15.44 -0.98 -13.14
C SER A 51 -15.36 -0.77 -14.65
N ARG A 52 -16.03 0.29 -15.14
CA ARG A 52 -16.04 0.66 -16.57
C ARG A 52 -14.67 1.09 -17.10
N TRP A 53 -13.74 1.39 -16.20
CA TRP A 53 -12.39 1.85 -16.53
C TRP A 53 -11.44 0.69 -16.86
N VAL A 54 -11.79 -0.56 -16.52
CA VAL A 54 -11.03 -1.73 -16.96
C VAL A 54 -11.40 -2.06 -18.41
N LYS A 55 -10.45 -1.87 -19.33
CA LYS A 55 -10.61 -2.21 -20.75
C LYS A 55 -10.21 -3.64 -21.08
N ARG A 56 -9.31 -4.22 -20.28
CA ARG A 56 -8.84 -5.60 -20.48
C ARG A 56 -8.46 -6.24 -19.15
N ARG A 57 -8.82 -7.50 -18.99
CA ARG A 57 -8.37 -8.35 -17.89
C ARG A 57 -7.51 -9.47 -18.45
N HIS A 58 -6.32 -9.63 -17.88
CA HIS A 58 -5.40 -10.70 -18.24
C HIS A 58 -5.36 -11.68 -17.09
N LYS A 59 -5.69 -12.94 -17.35
CA LYS A 59 -5.62 -13.96 -16.30
C LYS A 59 -4.16 -14.17 -15.90
N SER A 60 -3.89 -14.18 -14.59
CA SER A 60 -2.57 -14.46 -14.04
C SER A 60 -2.64 -15.49 -12.92
N PRO A 61 -1.55 -16.21 -12.61
CA PRO A 61 -1.45 -16.86 -11.31
C PRO A 61 -1.41 -15.79 -10.19
N PRO A 62 -1.78 -16.13 -8.95
CA PRO A 62 -1.54 -15.26 -7.80
C PRO A 62 -0.04 -15.01 -7.61
N PHE A 63 0.36 -13.74 -7.48
CA PHE A 63 1.75 -13.36 -7.19
C PHE A 63 2.26 -13.97 -5.89
N ALA A 64 1.40 -14.01 -4.86
CA ALA A 64 1.73 -14.60 -3.57
C ALA A 64 2.03 -16.11 -3.60
N ALA A 65 1.52 -16.82 -4.61
CA ALA A 65 1.73 -18.26 -4.74
C ALA A 65 3.10 -18.57 -5.38
N ASP A 66 3.47 -17.84 -6.43
CA ASP A 66 4.74 -18.00 -7.15
C ASP A 66 5.05 -16.72 -7.94
N PRO A 67 5.94 -15.84 -7.41
CA PRO A 67 6.34 -14.61 -8.08
C PRO A 67 6.92 -14.84 -9.48
N LEU A 68 7.69 -15.90 -9.70
CA LEU A 68 8.37 -16.14 -10.99
C LEU A 68 7.37 -16.60 -12.06
N ARG A 69 6.40 -17.46 -11.70
CA ARG A 69 5.29 -17.82 -12.60
C ARG A 69 4.41 -16.62 -12.93
N TYR A 70 4.18 -15.73 -11.96
CA TYR A 70 3.49 -14.48 -12.23
C TYR A 70 4.25 -13.61 -13.24
N LEU A 71 5.58 -13.44 -13.06
CA LEU A 71 6.41 -12.66 -14.00
C LEU A 71 6.41 -13.28 -15.40
N ALA A 72 6.41 -14.61 -15.52
CA ALA A 72 6.29 -15.29 -16.81
C ALA A 72 4.95 -14.96 -17.52
N ALA A 73 3.84 -14.96 -16.78
CA ALA A 73 2.54 -14.56 -17.32
C ALA A 73 2.50 -13.07 -17.70
N LEU A 74 3.13 -12.20 -16.89
CA LEU A 74 3.25 -10.78 -17.20
C LEU A 74 4.06 -10.53 -18.48
N ARG A 75 5.17 -11.26 -18.67
CA ARG A 75 5.98 -11.23 -19.89
C ARG A 75 5.16 -11.62 -21.12
N GLU A 76 4.38 -12.69 -21.04
CA GLU A 76 3.50 -13.12 -22.13
C GLU A 76 2.50 -12.01 -22.50
N VAL A 77 1.88 -11.38 -21.49
CA VAL A 77 0.94 -10.27 -21.70
C VAL A 77 1.60 -9.08 -22.38
N LEU A 78 2.77 -8.63 -21.90
CA LEU A 78 3.48 -7.48 -22.48
C LEU A 78 4.03 -7.77 -23.89
N THR A 79 4.32 -9.03 -24.19
CA THR A 79 4.75 -9.45 -25.54
C THR A 79 3.57 -9.49 -26.51
N ARG A 80 2.40 -9.93 -26.05
CA ARG A 80 1.20 -10.10 -26.88
C ARG A 80 0.38 -8.81 -27.04
N TYR A 81 0.44 -7.92 -26.06
CA TYR A 81 -0.35 -6.70 -26.01
C TYR A 81 0.54 -5.49 -25.79
N SER A 82 0.44 -4.49 -26.67
CA SER A 82 1.19 -3.26 -26.51
C SER A 82 0.59 -2.39 -25.40
N TYR A 83 1.38 -2.13 -24.37
CA TYR A 83 1.13 -1.15 -23.33
C TYR A 83 2.21 -0.09 -23.38
N ASP A 84 1.83 1.16 -23.08
CA ASP A 84 2.76 2.28 -23.04
C ASP A 84 3.43 2.37 -21.66
N VAL A 85 2.71 1.99 -20.60
CA VAL A 85 3.18 2.07 -19.21
C VAL A 85 2.75 0.85 -18.40
N LEU A 86 3.65 0.35 -17.55
CA LEU A 86 3.39 -0.67 -16.53
C LEU A 86 3.49 -0.05 -15.14
N LEU A 87 2.42 -0.13 -14.35
CA LEU A 87 2.37 0.43 -13.00
C LEU A 87 2.24 -0.69 -11.96
N PRO A 88 3.31 -1.00 -11.19
CA PRO A 88 3.21 -1.92 -10.07
C PRO A 88 2.45 -1.33 -8.89
N THR A 89 1.20 -1.74 -8.70
CA THR A 89 0.30 -1.19 -7.67
C THR A 89 0.48 -1.79 -6.29
N HIS A 90 1.27 -2.87 -6.17
CA HIS A 90 1.54 -3.57 -4.92
C HIS A 90 2.94 -4.20 -4.90
N GLU A 91 3.11 -5.31 -4.18
CA GLU A 91 4.39 -5.98 -3.95
C GLU A 91 5.08 -6.47 -5.24
N GLN A 92 4.39 -6.49 -6.38
CA GLN A 92 4.99 -6.78 -7.68
C GLN A 92 6.09 -5.78 -8.04
N LEU A 93 6.14 -4.58 -7.43
CA LEU A 93 7.25 -3.64 -7.62
C LEU A 93 8.59 -4.28 -7.25
N ALA A 94 8.65 -5.09 -6.19
CA ALA A 94 9.89 -5.75 -5.77
C ALA A 94 10.39 -6.75 -6.83
N ALA A 95 9.46 -7.50 -7.44
CA ALA A 95 9.76 -8.42 -8.52
C ALA A 95 10.18 -7.68 -9.81
N LEU A 96 9.49 -6.59 -10.18
CA LEU A 96 9.87 -5.78 -11.33
C LEU A 96 11.22 -5.07 -11.13
N ALA A 97 11.55 -4.65 -9.91
CA ALA A 97 12.86 -4.07 -9.60
C ALA A 97 13.99 -5.09 -9.78
N ARG A 98 13.75 -6.38 -9.47
CA ARG A 98 14.72 -7.47 -9.71
C ARG A 98 14.99 -7.68 -11.20
N TYR A 99 13.95 -7.64 -12.02
CA TYR A 99 14.01 -7.86 -13.47
C TYR A 99 13.84 -6.56 -14.28
N ARG A 100 14.32 -5.45 -13.72
CA ARG A 100 14.07 -4.09 -14.23
C ARG A 100 14.48 -3.93 -15.69
N GLU A 101 15.65 -4.43 -16.07
CA GLU A 101 16.16 -4.31 -17.44
C GLU A 101 15.31 -5.10 -18.44
N GLU A 102 14.92 -6.31 -18.05
CA GLU A 102 14.09 -7.19 -18.88
C GLU A 102 12.73 -6.54 -19.16
N PHE A 103 12.01 -6.14 -18.11
CA PHE A 103 10.71 -5.48 -18.27
C PHE A 103 10.82 -4.10 -18.92
N GLY A 104 11.90 -3.36 -18.68
CA GLY A 104 12.17 -2.08 -19.37
C GLY A 104 12.34 -2.22 -20.88
N ARG A 105 12.69 -3.41 -21.40
CA ARG A 105 12.70 -3.69 -22.85
C ARG A 105 11.30 -4.04 -23.38
N LEU A 106 10.40 -4.51 -22.53
CA LEU A 106 9.05 -4.95 -22.91
C LEU A 106 8.00 -3.82 -22.84
N VAL A 107 8.22 -2.81 -22.00
CA VAL A 107 7.30 -1.67 -21.85
C VAL A 107 8.06 -0.34 -21.84
N PRO A 108 7.64 0.67 -22.63
CA PRO A 108 8.35 1.95 -22.70
C PRO A 108 8.39 2.71 -21.37
N GLY A 109 7.28 2.69 -20.63
CA GLY A 109 7.14 3.40 -19.37
C GLY A 109 7.20 2.49 -18.16
N LEU A 110 8.27 2.60 -17.36
CA LEU A 110 8.44 1.83 -16.13
C LEU A 110 9.28 2.61 -15.10
N ALA A 111 8.63 3.18 -14.10
CA ALA A 111 9.30 3.78 -12.95
C ALA A 111 9.40 2.79 -11.78
N VAL A 112 10.52 2.08 -11.71
CA VAL A 112 10.88 1.19 -10.59
C VAL A 112 12.31 1.47 -10.11
N PRO A 113 12.59 1.34 -8.81
CA PRO A 113 13.92 1.54 -8.25
C PRO A 113 14.85 0.36 -8.57
N THR A 114 16.12 0.46 -8.17
CA THR A 114 17.01 -0.71 -8.20
C THR A 114 16.57 -1.75 -7.17
N PHE A 115 16.87 -3.03 -7.42
CA PHE A 115 16.53 -4.09 -6.48
C PHE A 115 17.21 -3.90 -5.11
N ASP A 116 18.45 -3.41 -5.09
CA ASP A 116 19.16 -3.11 -3.83
C ASP A 116 18.47 -2.02 -3.01
N ALA A 117 17.92 -1.00 -3.67
CA ALA A 117 17.12 0.02 -2.99
C ALA A 117 15.83 -0.59 -2.40
N VAL A 118 15.14 -1.46 -3.14
CA VAL A 118 13.96 -2.19 -2.63
C VAL A 118 14.32 -3.02 -1.40
N ARG A 119 15.43 -3.76 -1.44
CA ARG A 119 15.87 -4.58 -0.30
C ARG A 119 16.05 -3.78 0.99
N LYS A 120 16.49 -2.52 0.89
CA LYS A 120 16.66 -1.62 2.05
C LYS A 120 15.35 -1.16 2.68
N VAL A 121 14.20 -1.27 1.99
CA VAL A 121 12.90 -0.79 2.49
C VAL A 121 11.84 -1.88 2.61
N GLN A 122 11.95 -2.97 1.84
CA GLN A 122 11.03 -4.11 1.90
C GLN A 122 11.27 -4.95 3.17
N ASP A 123 12.53 -5.06 3.57
CA ASP A 123 12.93 -5.69 4.83
C ASP A 123 12.85 -4.64 5.95
N LYS A 124 11.99 -4.89 6.94
CA LYS A 124 11.77 -3.96 8.05
C LYS A 124 13.02 -3.74 8.90
N ALA A 125 13.89 -4.74 9.07
CA ALA A 125 15.13 -4.59 9.83
C ALA A 125 16.15 -3.74 9.05
N ALA A 126 16.20 -3.88 7.73
CA ALA A 126 17.00 -3.00 6.87
C ALA A 126 16.44 -1.56 6.86
N ALA A 127 15.11 -1.40 6.84
CA ALA A 127 14.45 -0.09 6.85
C ALA A 127 14.74 0.70 8.14
N ILE A 128 14.68 0.04 9.31
CA ILE A 128 15.00 0.68 10.61
C ILE A 128 16.45 1.17 10.64
N ARG A 129 17.40 0.39 10.13
CA ARG A 129 18.80 0.81 10.01
C ARG A 129 18.98 1.98 9.05
N LEU A 130 18.25 1.97 7.93
CA LEU A 130 18.26 3.08 6.97
C LEU A 130 17.72 4.36 7.62
N PHE A 131 16.63 4.26 8.39
CA PHE A 131 16.05 5.39 9.11
C PHE A 131 17.03 5.96 10.14
N GLU A 132 17.69 5.10 10.91
CA GLU A 132 18.73 5.51 11.86
C GLU A 132 19.88 6.22 11.16
N ALA A 133 20.42 5.64 10.08
CA ALA A 133 21.51 6.23 9.31
C ALA A 133 21.17 7.59 8.69
N LEU A 134 19.90 7.84 8.37
CA LEU A 134 19.41 9.09 7.80
C LEU A 134 18.90 10.08 8.87
N GLY A 135 18.85 9.68 10.14
CA GLY A 135 18.26 10.45 11.23
C GLY A 135 16.77 10.69 11.04
N LEU A 136 16.04 9.72 10.48
CA LEU A 136 14.57 9.79 10.37
C LEU A 136 13.93 9.35 11.69
N PRO A 137 12.96 10.10 12.23
CA PRO A 137 12.37 9.73 13.51
C PRO A 137 11.59 8.42 13.41
N GLN A 138 11.79 7.56 14.39
CA GLN A 138 11.14 6.27 14.51
C GLN A 138 10.94 5.97 16.00
N PRO A 139 9.96 5.11 16.37
CA PRO A 139 9.86 4.67 17.75
C PRO A 139 11.11 3.92 18.17
N ASP A 140 11.34 3.90 19.47
CA ASP A 140 12.39 3.11 20.09
C ASP A 140 12.25 1.62 19.69
N THR A 141 13.25 1.09 18.99
CA THR A 141 13.17 -0.21 18.29
C THR A 141 14.42 -1.05 18.54
N ALA A 142 14.23 -2.32 18.88
CA ALA A 142 15.29 -3.32 18.95
C ALA A 142 15.17 -4.34 17.79
N LEU A 143 16.32 -4.84 17.33
CA LEU A 143 16.43 -5.96 16.39
C LEU A 143 17.01 -7.17 17.13
N VAL A 144 16.22 -8.23 17.26
CA VAL A 144 16.58 -9.43 18.02
C VAL A 144 16.74 -10.64 17.10
N ARG A 145 17.59 -11.60 17.48
CA ARG A 145 17.97 -12.76 16.63
C ARG A 145 17.54 -14.12 17.17
N ASP A 146 16.99 -14.14 18.37
CA ASP A 146 16.52 -15.37 19.01
C ASP A 146 15.40 -15.06 20.02
N GLU A 147 14.77 -16.14 20.50
CA GLU A 147 13.66 -16.10 21.47
C GLU A 147 14.06 -15.43 22.79
N GLY A 148 15.29 -15.68 23.27
CA GLY A 148 15.78 -15.10 24.52
C GLY A 148 15.97 -13.58 24.41
N GLY A 149 16.56 -13.12 23.32
CA GLY A 149 16.70 -11.70 22.99
C GLY A 149 15.34 -11.02 22.86
N LEU A 150 14.37 -11.67 22.23
CA LEU A 150 13.00 -11.13 22.13
C LEU A 150 12.37 -10.94 23.53
N ILE A 151 12.47 -11.93 24.41
CA ILE A 151 11.90 -11.87 25.77
C ILE A 151 12.60 -10.79 26.62
N ALA A 152 13.89 -10.57 26.42
CA ALA A 152 14.66 -9.54 27.13
C ALA A 152 14.20 -8.10 26.84
N GLU A 153 13.50 -7.88 25.72
CA GLU A 153 12.94 -6.57 25.35
C GLU A 153 11.63 -6.21 26.07
N CYS A 154 11.26 -6.92 27.14
CA CYS A 154 10.02 -6.68 27.91
C CYS A 154 9.93 -5.26 28.51
N HIS A 155 11.06 -4.57 28.70
CA HIS A 155 11.11 -3.19 29.17
C HIS A 155 10.54 -2.17 28.16
N ARG A 156 10.37 -2.55 26.88
CA ARG A 156 9.80 -1.70 25.83
C ARG A 156 8.28 -1.75 25.73
N LEU A 157 7.61 -2.59 26.52
CA LEU A 157 6.18 -2.82 26.42
C LEU A 157 5.35 -1.56 26.80
N PRO A 158 4.19 -1.33 26.16
CA PRO A 158 3.63 -2.11 25.05
C PRO A 158 4.46 -1.93 23.77
N ALA A 159 4.64 -3.03 23.02
CA ALA A 159 5.49 -3.06 21.83
C ALA A 159 4.90 -3.91 20.70
N TYR A 160 5.13 -3.48 19.47
CA TYR A 160 4.87 -4.28 18.28
C TYR A 160 6.06 -5.17 17.95
N VAL A 161 5.80 -6.47 17.88
CA VAL A 161 6.73 -7.47 17.35
C VAL A 161 6.48 -7.64 15.87
N LYS A 162 7.49 -7.51 15.01
CA LYS A 162 7.35 -7.59 13.55
C LYS A 162 8.40 -8.51 12.91
N VAL A 163 7.98 -9.39 12.01
CA VAL A 163 8.92 -10.12 11.14
C VAL A 163 9.42 -9.22 9.99
N PRO A 164 10.62 -9.44 9.42
CA PRO A 164 11.23 -8.58 8.40
C PRO A 164 10.36 -8.32 7.17
N VAL A 165 9.80 -9.38 6.58
CA VAL A 165 9.08 -9.30 5.30
C VAL A 165 7.72 -9.95 5.45
N ALA A 166 6.69 -9.12 5.37
CA ALA A 166 5.30 -9.54 5.35
C ALA A 166 4.41 -8.40 4.83
N THR A 167 3.28 -8.77 4.21
CA THR A 167 2.30 -7.84 3.63
C THR A 167 1.01 -7.79 4.47
N SER A 168 0.36 -6.61 4.52
CA SER A 168 -0.95 -6.39 5.14
C SER A 168 -1.01 -6.73 6.63
N SER A 169 -0.07 -6.18 7.42
CA SER A 169 0.03 -6.40 8.88
C SER A 169 0.20 -7.86 9.31
N ARG A 170 0.44 -8.78 8.36
CA ARG A 170 0.82 -10.14 8.72
C ARG A 170 2.20 -10.12 9.36
N GLY A 171 2.39 -11.00 10.33
CA GLY A 171 3.64 -11.05 11.06
C GLY A 171 3.90 -9.78 11.90
N VAL A 172 2.83 -9.10 12.32
CA VAL A 172 2.86 -8.00 13.28
C VAL A 172 1.95 -8.35 14.44
N TRP A 173 2.45 -8.30 15.66
CA TRP A 173 1.70 -8.58 16.87
C TRP A 173 1.94 -7.48 17.91
N LEU A 174 0.90 -7.09 18.64
CA LEU A 174 1.04 -6.23 19.81
C LEU A 174 1.26 -7.09 21.04
N ALA A 175 2.34 -6.84 21.78
CA ALA A 175 2.57 -7.33 23.12
C ALA A 175 2.30 -6.19 24.11
N GLU A 176 1.32 -6.36 24.99
CA GLU A 176 1.02 -5.42 26.06
C GLU A 176 1.72 -5.80 27.37
N ASP A 177 2.04 -7.08 27.53
CA ASP A 177 2.65 -7.64 28.74
C ASP A 177 3.69 -8.72 28.42
N PRO A 178 4.58 -9.08 29.37
CA PRO A 178 5.63 -10.07 29.14
C PRO A 178 5.11 -11.47 28.75
N ALA A 179 3.91 -11.86 29.20
CA ALA A 179 3.33 -13.15 28.86
C ALA A 179 2.83 -13.17 27.41
N GLN A 180 2.28 -12.06 26.90
CA GLN A 180 1.98 -11.87 25.48
C GLN A 180 3.25 -11.91 24.64
N LEU A 181 4.32 -11.23 25.08
CA LEU A 181 5.61 -11.23 24.40
C LEU A 181 6.18 -12.65 24.28
N ALA A 182 6.15 -13.42 25.37
CA ALA A 182 6.57 -14.83 25.38
C ALA A 182 5.72 -15.69 24.42
N ARG A 183 4.39 -15.48 24.36
CA ARG A 183 3.53 -16.19 23.40
C ARG A 183 3.90 -15.87 21.95
N ILE A 184 4.12 -14.58 21.65
CA ILE A 184 4.52 -14.13 20.31
C ILE A 184 5.87 -14.73 19.91
N ALA A 185 6.80 -14.89 20.86
CA ALA A 185 8.09 -15.54 20.62
C ALA A 185 7.96 -16.97 20.06
N THR A 186 6.84 -17.65 20.39
CA THR A 186 6.55 -19.01 19.91
C THR A 186 5.81 -19.06 18.57
N GLU A 187 5.43 -17.92 18.00
CA GLU A 187 4.72 -17.85 16.73
C GLU A 187 5.56 -18.48 15.60
N PRO A 188 4.98 -19.32 14.73
CA PRO A 188 5.73 -20.00 13.68
C PRO A 188 6.57 -19.07 12.80
N ALA A 189 6.03 -17.92 12.41
CA ALA A 189 6.73 -16.95 11.58
C ALA A 189 7.91 -16.27 12.30
N VAL A 190 7.82 -16.08 13.62
CA VAL A 190 8.94 -15.56 14.45
C VAL A 190 10.04 -16.61 14.54
N ARG A 191 9.69 -17.86 14.86
CA ARG A 191 10.65 -18.98 14.93
C ARG A 191 11.33 -19.27 13.58
N GLU A 192 10.58 -19.23 12.49
CA GLU A 192 11.12 -19.39 11.13
C GLU A 192 12.09 -18.25 10.78
N THR A 193 11.78 -17.01 11.18
CA THR A 193 12.69 -15.87 11.00
C THR A 193 14.02 -16.13 11.72
N PHE A 194 13.99 -16.54 12.99
CA PHE A 194 15.22 -16.87 13.73
C PHE A 194 15.98 -18.07 13.15
N ALA A 195 15.27 -19.13 12.76
CA ALA A 195 15.87 -20.34 12.19
C ALA A 195 16.61 -20.07 10.86
N THR A 196 16.18 -19.05 10.11
CA THR A 196 16.82 -18.61 8.85
C THR A 196 17.89 -17.53 9.07
N GLY A 197 18.21 -17.20 10.32
CA GLY A 197 19.19 -16.18 10.68
C GLY A 197 18.70 -14.74 10.51
N GLY A 198 17.38 -14.55 10.34
CA GLY A 198 16.76 -13.23 10.26
C GLY A 198 16.60 -12.56 11.63
N GLU A 199 16.16 -11.30 11.60
CA GLU A 199 15.99 -10.48 12.80
C GLU A 199 14.52 -10.12 12.99
N VAL A 200 14.02 -10.18 14.22
CA VAL A 200 12.66 -9.73 14.56
C VAL A 200 12.73 -8.35 15.17
N LEU A 201 11.82 -7.46 14.79
CA LEU A 201 11.72 -6.12 15.35
C LEU A 201 10.88 -6.16 16.62
N VAL A 202 11.35 -5.52 17.69
CA VAL A 202 10.53 -5.15 18.86
C VAL A 202 10.49 -3.63 18.92
N GLN A 203 9.38 -3.05 18.49
CA GLN A 203 9.21 -1.61 18.34
C GLN A 203 8.20 -1.08 19.36
N ARG A 204 8.62 -0.14 20.21
CA ARG A 204 7.74 0.49 21.21
C ARG A 204 6.49 1.06 20.56
N GLN A 205 5.33 0.80 21.14
CA GLN A 205 4.08 1.44 20.73
C GLN A 205 4.12 2.91 21.17
N LEU A 206 3.87 3.81 20.23
CA LEU A 206 3.69 5.23 20.52
C LEU A 206 2.21 5.57 20.65
N PRO A 207 1.84 6.49 21.57
CA PRO A 207 0.54 7.14 21.51
C PRO A 207 0.45 8.02 20.26
N GLY A 208 -0.75 8.20 19.72
CA GLY A 208 -0.98 9.08 18.58
C GLY A 208 -1.78 8.44 17.46
N ARG A 209 -2.10 9.24 16.44
CA ARG A 209 -2.85 8.78 15.27
C ARG A 209 -1.90 8.35 14.17
N VAL A 210 -2.30 7.32 13.42
CA VAL A 210 -1.53 6.88 12.24
C VAL A 210 -1.72 7.87 11.10
N VAL A 211 -0.60 8.29 10.53
CA VAL A 211 -0.51 9.06 9.28
C VAL A 211 0.11 8.17 8.22
N MET A 212 -0.52 8.10 7.04
CA MET A 212 0.08 7.47 5.87
C MET A 212 0.67 8.58 5.00
N VAL A 213 1.99 8.54 4.81
CA VAL A 213 2.74 9.47 3.96
C VAL A 213 3.01 8.77 2.63
N GLN A 214 2.67 9.41 1.52
CA GLN A 214 2.91 8.92 0.17
C GLN A 214 3.88 9.85 -0.53
N ALA A 215 4.83 9.28 -1.26
CA ALA A 215 5.80 10.01 -2.03
C ALA A 215 6.03 9.37 -3.40
N LEU A 216 6.46 10.20 -4.34
CA LEU A 216 6.92 9.77 -5.65
C LEU A 216 8.31 10.35 -5.87
N PHE A 217 9.21 9.55 -6.43
CA PHE A 217 10.56 10.00 -6.74
C PHE A 217 10.91 9.80 -8.22
N ASN A 218 11.70 10.74 -8.74
CA ASN A 218 12.39 10.63 -10.00
C ASN A 218 13.89 10.48 -9.75
N GLN A 219 14.39 9.24 -9.67
CA GLN A 219 15.83 8.94 -9.53
C GLN A 219 16.48 9.64 -8.31
N GLY A 220 15.79 9.61 -7.18
CA GLY A 220 16.20 10.19 -5.92
C GLY A 220 15.63 11.58 -5.65
N GLU A 221 15.17 12.28 -6.68
CA GLU A 221 14.53 13.59 -6.52
C GLU A 221 13.05 13.45 -6.15
N LEU A 222 12.59 14.19 -5.15
CA LEU A 222 11.19 14.16 -4.73
C LEU A 222 10.31 14.80 -5.82
N ALA A 223 9.40 14.01 -6.38
CA ALA A 223 8.52 14.39 -7.48
C ALA A 223 7.06 14.64 -7.03
N GLY A 224 6.68 14.19 -5.84
CA GLY A 224 5.37 14.40 -5.27
C GLY A 224 5.30 13.89 -3.84
N VAL A 225 4.44 14.50 -3.04
CA VAL A 225 4.22 14.14 -1.63
C VAL A 225 2.76 14.37 -1.26
N HIS A 226 2.22 13.50 -0.41
CA HIS A 226 0.90 13.65 0.19
C HIS A 226 0.87 12.95 1.55
N ALA A 227 0.13 13.49 2.51
CA ALA A 227 -0.06 12.84 3.81
C ALA A 227 -1.54 12.80 4.19
N VAL A 228 -1.96 11.67 4.75
CA VAL A 228 -3.32 11.47 5.23
C VAL A 228 -3.33 10.93 6.64
N LEU A 229 -4.12 11.57 7.49
CA LEU A 229 -4.42 11.10 8.82
C LEU A 229 -5.50 10.03 8.77
N ARG A 230 -5.28 8.89 9.44
CA ARG A 230 -6.31 7.87 9.65
C ARG A 230 -7.30 8.34 10.70
N ARG A 231 -8.47 8.80 10.27
CA ARG A 231 -9.55 9.25 11.16
C ARG A 231 -10.35 8.12 11.76
N ARG A 232 -10.47 7.01 11.02
CA ARG A 232 -11.17 5.82 11.49
C ARG A 232 -10.52 4.59 10.91
N GLU A 233 -10.30 3.60 11.77
CA GLU A 233 -9.80 2.29 11.38
C GLU A 233 -10.83 1.56 10.49
N GLY A 234 -10.33 0.84 9.50
CA GLY A 234 -11.05 -0.14 8.71
C GLY A 234 -10.78 -1.55 9.22
N VAL A 235 -11.11 -2.54 8.40
CA VAL A 235 -10.85 -3.95 8.71
C VAL A 235 -9.34 -4.19 8.85
N GLN A 236 -8.93 -5.06 9.79
CA GLN A 236 -7.52 -5.46 9.99
C GLN A 236 -6.53 -4.28 10.14
N GLY A 237 -6.94 -3.16 10.75
CA GLY A 237 -6.06 -2.01 10.91
C GLY A 237 -5.89 -1.16 9.65
N SER A 238 -6.64 -1.40 8.57
CA SER A 238 -6.68 -0.50 7.41
C SER A 238 -7.35 0.85 7.76
N SER A 239 -7.58 1.71 6.78
CA SER A 239 -8.34 2.96 6.95
C SER A 239 -9.77 2.80 6.43
N SER A 240 -10.76 3.35 7.13
CA SER A 240 -12.13 3.51 6.60
C SER A 240 -12.53 4.97 6.41
N ALA A 241 -11.81 5.90 7.05
CA ALA A 241 -11.96 7.33 6.85
C ALA A 241 -10.60 8.03 7.00
N LYS A 242 -10.31 8.97 6.10
CA LYS A 242 -9.05 9.70 6.00
C LYS A 242 -9.27 11.20 5.89
N GLU A 243 -8.27 11.97 6.30
CA GLU A 243 -8.24 13.42 6.12
C GLU A 243 -6.83 13.85 5.70
N SER A 244 -6.71 14.62 4.62
CA SER A 244 -5.44 15.17 4.18
C SER A 244 -4.86 16.12 5.22
N VAL A 245 -3.56 16.01 5.47
CA VAL A 245 -2.81 16.89 6.38
C VAL A 245 -1.57 17.43 5.67
N VAL A 246 -1.11 18.59 6.11
CA VAL A 246 0.16 19.17 5.66
C VAL A 246 1.11 19.11 6.85
N LEU A 247 2.22 18.39 6.69
CA LEU A 247 3.22 18.17 7.73
C LEU A 247 4.56 18.70 7.18
N PRO A 248 5.09 19.81 7.69
CA PRO A 248 6.25 20.49 7.09
C PRO A 248 7.50 19.60 6.97
N ASP A 249 7.80 18.81 8.00
CA ASP A 249 9.08 18.09 8.10
C ASP A 249 9.19 16.90 7.15
N ILE A 250 8.05 16.36 6.66
CA ILE A 250 8.06 15.16 5.83
C ILE A 250 8.78 15.39 4.50
N VAL A 251 8.76 16.61 3.95
CA VAL A 251 9.45 16.92 2.69
C VAL A 251 10.95 16.74 2.85
N GLN A 252 11.52 17.22 3.96
CA GLN A 252 12.94 17.07 4.25
C GLN A 252 13.30 15.60 4.48
N HIS A 253 12.50 14.88 5.27
CA HIS A 253 12.70 13.45 5.52
C HIS A 253 12.69 12.63 4.21
N LEU A 254 11.68 12.85 3.37
CA LEU A 254 11.52 12.17 2.10
C LEU A 254 12.63 12.52 1.12
N THR A 255 13.09 13.77 1.09
CA THR A 255 14.22 14.18 0.24
C THR A 255 15.50 13.42 0.61
N LYS A 256 15.81 13.28 1.91
CA LYS A 256 16.94 12.46 2.38
C LYS A 256 16.80 11.00 1.96
N LEU A 257 15.61 10.42 2.18
CA LEU A 257 15.31 9.03 1.84
C LEU A 257 15.46 8.74 0.34
N GLY A 258 14.85 9.59 -0.49
CA GLY A 258 14.92 9.48 -1.95
C GLY A 258 16.34 9.53 -2.45
N ALA A 259 17.10 10.53 -2.03
CA ALA A 259 18.49 10.73 -2.44
C ALA A 259 19.37 9.53 -2.04
N ALA A 260 19.27 9.06 -0.79
CA ALA A 260 20.07 7.95 -0.29
C ALA A 260 19.82 6.62 -1.03
N LEU A 261 18.60 6.43 -1.56
CA LEU A 261 18.22 5.23 -2.29
C LEU A 261 18.32 5.40 -3.82
N THR A 262 18.54 6.61 -4.31
CA THR A 262 18.30 6.97 -5.73
C THR A 262 16.92 6.44 -6.17
N TRP A 263 15.90 6.59 -5.29
CA TRP A 263 14.61 5.92 -5.48
C TRP A 263 13.90 6.39 -6.75
N HIS A 264 13.25 5.49 -7.47
CA HIS A 264 12.52 5.82 -8.69
C HIS A 264 11.16 5.15 -8.70
N GLY A 265 10.10 5.94 -8.82
CA GLY A 265 8.73 5.46 -8.64
C GLY A 265 8.18 5.74 -7.22
N PRO A 266 7.07 5.09 -6.84
CA PRO A 266 6.32 5.43 -5.64
C PRO A 266 6.86 4.74 -4.38
N ILE A 267 6.58 5.35 -3.24
CA ILE A 267 6.80 4.77 -1.91
C ILE A 267 5.78 5.37 -0.93
N SER A 268 5.37 4.59 0.06
CA SER A 268 4.53 5.05 1.15
C SER A 268 5.17 4.67 2.48
N LEU A 269 5.02 5.51 3.48
CA LEU A 269 5.48 5.28 4.83
C LEU A 269 4.31 5.44 5.78
N ASP A 270 4.11 4.47 6.65
CA ASP A 270 3.20 4.64 7.78
C ASP A 270 3.97 5.24 8.94
N ALA A 271 3.37 6.21 9.60
CA ALA A 271 3.93 6.89 10.74
C ALA A 271 2.89 7.08 11.86
N VAL A 272 3.36 7.25 13.09
CA VAL A 272 2.55 7.78 14.19
C VAL A 272 2.83 9.27 14.31
N LEU A 273 1.77 10.08 14.30
CA LEU A 273 1.85 11.51 14.56
C LEU A 273 1.72 11.76 16.06
N ASP A 274 2.78 12.33 16.62
CA ASP A 274 2.73 13.02 17.90
C ASP A 274 2.09 14.39 17.68
N GLU A 275 0.90 14.59 18.22
CA GLU A 275 0.11 15.80 17.98
C GLU A 275 0.55 16.98 18.83
N ASP A 276 1.16 16.71 19.98
CA ASP A 276 1.61 17.75 20.89
C ASP A 276 2.81 18.48 20.30
N PHE A 277 3.68 17.74 19.60
CA PHE A 277 4.90 18.29 18.97
C PHE A 277 4.82 18.39 17.44
N GLY A 278 3.78 17.83 16.81
CA GLY A 278 3.64 17.78 15.35
C GLY A 278 4.67 16.86 14.67
N LEU A 279 5.27 15.93 15.41
CA LEU A 279 6.37 15.10 14.95
C LEU A 279 5.87 13.74 14.43
N VAL A 280 6.37 13.34 13.25
CA VAL A 280 6.08 12.02 12.68
C VAL A 280 7.15 11.02 13.07
N HIS A 281 6.74 9.84 13.53
CA HIS A 281 7.62 8.70 13.79
C HIS A 281 7.29 7.57 12.82
N TYR A 282 8.19 7.26 11.90
CA TYR A 282 7.98 6.24 10.87
C TYR A 282 7.99 4.83 11.48
N ILE A 283 6.99 4.03 11.12
CA ILE A 283 6.77 2.67 11.68
C ILE A 283 6.78 1.57 10.63
N ASP A 284 6.55 1.91 9.35
CA ASP A 284 6.58 0.94 8.24
C ASP A 284 6.86 1.65 6.91
N VAL A 285 7.40 0.90 5.94
CA VAL A 285 7.64 1.37 4.57
C VAL A 285 7.06 0.37 3.60
N ASN A 286 6.31 0.90 2.63
CA ASN A 286 5.68 0.15 1.56
C ASN A 286 6.22 0.69 0.24
N PRO A 287 6.96 -0.09 -0.57
CA PRO A 287 7.54 0.38 -1.83
C PRO A 287 6.46 0.41 -2.94
N ARG A 288 5.43 1.22 -2.73
CA ARG A 288 4.22 1.38 -3.57
C ARG A 288 3.43 2.61 -3.12
N LEU A 289 2.46 3.05 -3.93
CA LEU A 289 1.40 3.94 -3.44
C LEU A 289 0.39 3.14 -2.60
N VAL A 290 -0.16 3.78 -1.57
CA VAL A 290 -1.26 3.25 -0.77
C VAL A 290 -2.46 4.15 -0.97
N GLU A 291 -3.47 3.67 -1.71
CA GLU A 291 -4.79 4.32 -1.77
C GLU A 291 -4.71 5.84 -2.16
N PRO A 292 -4.30 6.16 -3.40
CA PRO A 292 -3.93 7.51 -3.81
C PRO A 292 -5.08 8.46 -4.21
N VAL A 293 -6.36 8.06 -4.14
CA VAL A 293 -7.47 8.96 -4.54
C VAL A 293 -7.53 10.19 -3.63
N ASN A 294 -7.25 10.06 -2.34
CA ASN A 294 -7.20 11.24 -1.46
C ASN A 294 -6.12 12.24 -1.93
N ALA A 295 -4.97 11.76 -2.43
CA ALA A 295 -3.91 12.60 -2.97
C ALA A 295 -4.35 13.34 -4.26
N GLU A 296 -5.08 12.67 -5.15
CA GLU A 296 -5.71 13.31 -6.32
C GLU A 296 -6.67 14.43 -5.87
N LEU A 297 -7.58 14.12 -4.95
CA LEU A 297 -8.60 15.07 -4.49
C LEU A 297 -8.01 16.26 -3.72
N ALA A 298 -6.88 16.07 -3.05
CA ALA A 298 -6.13 17.13 -2.39
C ALA A 298 -5.32 18.00 -3.35
N GLY A 299 -5.13 17.57 -4.61
CA GLY A 299 -4.35 18.29 -5.63
C GLY A 299 -2.89 17.86 -5.74
N ALA A 300 -2.46 16.81 -5.04
CA ALA A 300 -1.12 16.22 -5.19
C ALA A 300 -0.99 15.41 -6.48
N ASP A 301 -2.06 14.68 -6.85
CA ASP A 301 -2.18 13.84 -8.05
C ASP A 301 -0.93 12.97 -8.32
N LEU A 302 -0.61 12.11 -7.34
CA LEU A 302 0.58 11.26 -7.38
C LEU A 302 0.55 10.26 -8.54
N VAL A 303 -0.63 9.84 -8.99
CA VAL A 303 -0.78 8.89 -10.11
C VAL A 303 -0.40 9.55 -11.43
N ARG A 304 -0.84 10.79 -11.69
CA ARG A 304 -0.43 11.53 -12.89
C ARG A 304 1.07 11.77 -12.92
N ARG A 305 1.65 12.12 -11.78
CA ARG A 305 3.09 12.32 -11.66
C ARG A 305 3.85 11.01 -11.84
N TRP A 306 3.33 9.90 -11.32
CA TRP A 306 3.92 8.57 -11.51
C TRP A 306 3.93 8.17 -12.98
N LEU A 307 2.85 8.47 -13.70
CA LEU A 307 2.78 8.29 -15.15
C LEU A 307 3.85 9.13 -15.88
N ALA A 308 3.98 10.42 -15.53
CA ALA A 308 5.00 11.29 -16.11
C ALA A 308 6.42 10.75 -15.87
N VAL A 309 6.76 10.41 -14.62
CA VAL A 309 8.06 9.84 -14.25
C VAL A 309 8.31 8.51 -14.98
N SER A 310 7.29 7.66 -15.12
CA SER A 310 7.42 6.39 -15.85
C SER A 310 7.74 6.60 -17.32
N CYS A 311 7.19 7.65 -17.94
CA CYS A 311 7.45 8.05 -19.32
C CYS A 311 8.74 8.89 -19.50
N GLY A 312 9.57 9.05 -18.46
CA GLY A 312 10.77 9.90 -18.51
C GLY A 312 10.48 11.39 -18.62
N GLN A 313 9.25 11.82 -18.32
CA GLN A 313 8.85 13.22 -18.32
C GLN A 313 9.15 13.87 -16.96
N GLN A 314 9.48 15.16 -17.00
CA GLN A 314 9.69 15.95 -15.78
C GLN A 314 8.34 16.25 -15.11
N PRO A 315 8.12 15.85 -13.84
CA PRO A 315 6.82 15.96 -13.16
C PRO A 315 6.46 17.41 -12.75
N GLY A 316 7.35 18.38 -13.01
CA GLY A 316 7.18 19.78 -12.60
C GLY A 316 7.41 20.00 -11.10
N PRO A 317 7.14 21.22 -10.59
CA PRO A 317 7.35 21.54 -9.18
C PRO A 317 6.48 20.68 -8.27
N LEU A 318 6.90 20.53 -7.01
CA LEU A 318 6.13 19.80 -6.00
C LEU A 318 4.72 20.41 -5.85
N PRO A 319 3.67 19.58 -5.77
CA PRO A 319 2.32 20.06 -5.66
C PRO A 319 2.04 20.60 -4.25
N ALA A 320 1.26 21.68 -4.16
CA ALA A 320 0.72 22.16 -2.90
C ALA A 320 -0.60 21.43 -2.58
N ALA A 321 -0.52 20.29 -1.90
CA ALA A 321 -1.69 19.53 -1.49
C ALA A 321 -2.51 20.30 -0.44
N ARG A 322 -3.84 20.29 -0.57
CA ARG A 322 -4.76 20.95 0.36
C ARG A 322 -5.04 20.07 1.58
N ALA A 323 -4.87 20.62 2.79
CA ALA A 323 -5.31 19.99 4.02
C ALA A 323 -6.85 19.92 4.12
N GLY A 324 -7.36 19.05 4.99
CA GLY A 324 -8.79 18.94 5.31
C GLY A 324 -9.65 18.21 4.28
N VAL A 325 -9.07 17.70 3.19
CA VAL A 325 -9.81 16.89 2.22
C VAL A 325 -10.12 15.50 2.81
N ARG A 326 -11.41 15.21 2.96
CA ARG A 326 -11.89 13.98 3.60
C ARG A 326 -12.31 12.93 2.59
N THR A 327 -11.87 11.69 2.80
CA THR A 327 -12.32 10.52 2.03
C THR A 327 -12.71 9.36 2.95
N HIS A 328 -13.44 8.39 2.40
CA HIS A 328 -13.86 7.19 3.11
C HIS A 328 -13.93 5.97 2.19
N MET A 329 -13.84 4.79 2.80
CA MET A 329 -14.09 3.50 2.16
C MET A 329 -15.22 2.79 2.89
N LEU A 330 -16.45 2.93 2.39
CA LEU A 330 -17.66 2.39 3.02
C LEU A 330 -17.58 0.87 3.18
N LEU A 331 -17.12 0.15 2.15
CA LEU A 331 -16.98 -1.30 2.24
C LEU A 331 -16.03 -1.70 3.38
N MET A 332 -14.90 -0.99 3.56
CA MET A 332 -13.96 -1.27 4.65
C MET A 332 -14.58 -0.99 6.03
N ALA A 333 -15.42 0.04 6.14
CA ALA A 333 -16.18 0.31 7.37
C ALA A 333 -17.19 -0.81 7.69
N LEU A 334 -17.90 -1.33 6.67
CA LEU A 334 -18.87 -2.42 6.85
C LEU A 334 -18.18 -3.73 7.26
N VAL A 335 -17.07 -4.08 6.59
CA VAL A 335 -16.28 -5.26 6.94
C VAL A 335 -15.72 -5.13 8.36
N ARG A 336 -15.29 -3.93 8.81
CA ARG A 336 -14.86 -3.67 10.19
C ARG A 336 -15.95 -3.91 11.23
N HIS A 337 -17.20 -3.50 10.96
CA HIS A 337 -18.33 -3.79 11.86
C HIS A 337 -18.60 -5.30 11.98
N ALA A 338 -18.43 -6.04 10.88
CA ALA A 338 -18.54 -7.50 10.89
C ALA A 338 -17.38 -8.19 11.62
N GLU A 339 -16.15 -7.70 11.43
CA GLU A 339 -14.94 -8.17 12.12
C GLU A 339 -15.05 -8.01 13.65
N THR A 340 -15.46 -6.82 14.10
CA THR A 340 -15.54 -6.47 15.54
C THR A 340 -16.80 -6.99 16.23
N GLY A 341 -17.64 -7.76 15.55
CA GLY A 341 -18.86 -8.33 16.13
C GLY A 341 -19.95 -7.32 16.50
N ARG A 342 -19.86 -6.06 16.04
CA ARG A 342 -20.86 -5.00 16.32
C ARG A 342 -22.24 -5.28 15.69
N GLY A 343 -22.30 -6.28 14.80
CA GLY A 343 -23.54 -6.89 14.33
C GLY A 343 -24.25 -6.14 13.19
N ARG A 344 -25.36 -6.73 12.73
CA ARG A 344 -26.12 -6.26 11.55
C ARG A 344 -26.66 -4.84 11.72
N ARG A 345 -27.11 -4.48 12.93
CA ARG A 345 -27.64 -3.13 13.23
C ARG A 345 -26.58 -2.04 13.02
N ALA A 346 -25.33 -2.30 13.37
CA ALA A 346 -24.24 -1.36 13.14
C ALA A 346 -23.96 -1.16 11.64
N MET A 347 -23.96 -2.25 10.86
CA MET A 347 -23.80 -2.18 9.40
C MET A 347 -24.94 -1.42 8.71
N VAL A 348 -26.20 -1.67 9.09
CA VAL A 348 -27.36 -0.93 8.55
C VAL A 348 -27.27 0.56 8.91
N ARG A 349 -26.87 0.89 10.14
CA ARG A 349 -26.65 2.27 10.55
C ARG A 349 -25.52 2.93 9.75
N GLU A 350 -24.43 2.22 9.50
CA GLU A 350 -23.31 2.70 8.68
C GLU A 350 -23.76 3.02 7.25
N LEU A 351 -24.51 2.11 6.61
CA LEU A 351 -25.12 2.33 5.30
C LEU A 351 -26.04 3.57 5.29
N PHE A 352 -26.90 3.69 6.30
CA PHE A 352 -27.79 4.85 6.43
C PHE A 352 -27.03 6.16 6.57
N GLN A 353 -25.97 6.19 7.39
CA GLN A 353 -25.13 7.39 7.55
C GLN A 353 -24.41 7.75 6.24
N ALA A 354 -23.93 6.76 5.49
CA ALA A 354 -23.30 6.97 4.19
C ALA A 354 -24.28 7.53 3.16
N ILE A 355 -25.46 6.93 3.02
CA ILE A 355 -26.52 7.38 2.08
C ILE A 355 -26.99 8.80 2.43
N THR A 356 -27.19 9.09 3.71
CA THR A 356 -27.64 10.42 4.18
C THR A 356 -26.51 11.44 4.33
N ARG A 357 -25.25 11.05 4.05
CA ARG A 357 -24.03 11.86 4.20
C ARG A 357 -23.89 12.50 5.59
N ARG A 358 -24.25 11.76 6.64
CA ARG A 358 -24.20 12.20 8.05
C ARG A 358 -22.97 11.66 8.77
N GLY A 359 -22.63 12.27 9.90
CA GLY A 359 -21.52 11.82 10.75
C GLY A 359 -20.18 11.84 10.03
N GLY A 360 -19.46 10.71 10.06
CA GLY A 360 -18.15 10.56 9.40
C GLY A 360 -18.17 10.75 7.88
N TYR A 361 -19.35 10.71 7.25
CA TYR A 361 -19.51 10.86 5.81
C TYR A 361 -19.73 12.32 5.35
N ALA A 362 -20.05 13.23 6.26
CA ALA A 362 -20.31 14.63 5.93
C ALA A 362 -19.06 15.30 5.33
N GLY A 363 -19.20 15.86 4.13
CA GLY A 363 -18.10 16.52 3.41
C GLY A 363 -16.98 15.58 2.95
N SER A 364 -17.19 14.26 2.97
CA SER A 364 -16.20 13.27 2.54
C SER A 364 -16.58 12.61 1.22
N ARG A 365 -15.61 12.03 0.51
CA ARG A 365 -15.80 11.34 -0.77
C ARG A 365 -15.42 9.85 -0.68
N GLU A 366 -16.24 8.98 -1.26
CA GLU A 366 -15.93 7.55 -1.39
C GLU A 366 -14.76 7.35 -2.36
N GLU A 367 -13.72 6.62 -1.93
CA GLU A 367 -12.50 6.41 -2.72
C GLU A 367 -12.40 5.00 -3.32
N LEU A 368 -12.91 3.97 -2.65
CA LEU A 368 -12.78 2.58 -3.10
C LEU A 368 -13.79 2.24 -4.20
N LEU A 369 -15.07 2.48 -3.94
CA LEU A 369 -16.16 2.16 -4.88
C LEU A 369 -16.98 3.43 -5.24
N PRO A 370 -16.40 4.39 -5.97
CA PRO A 370 -17.00 5.71 -6.21
C PRO A 370 -18.16 5.65 -7.23
N VAL A 371 -19.35 5.27 -6.77
CA VAL A 371 -20.57 5.07 -7.58
C VAL A 371 -20.88 6.27 -8.50
N GLY A 372 -20.67 7.50 -8.04
CA GLY A 372 -20.95 8.70 -8.85
C GLY A 372 -20.09 8.80 -10.12
N SER A 373 -18.87 8.26 -10.10
CA SER A 373 -17.97 8.26 -11.27
C SER A 373 -17.83 6.88 -11.94
N ASP A 374 -18.39 5.83 -11.34
CA ASP A 374 -18.32 4.46 -11.84
C ASP A 374 -19.57 3.66 -11.41
N PRO A 375 -20.75 3.93 -12.01
CA PRO A 375 -22.03 3.46 -11.46
C PRO A 375 -22.16 1.93 -11.32
N ALA A 376 -21.47 1.17 -12.17
CA ALA A 376 -21.51 -0.29 -12.16
C ALA A 376 -21.00 -0.91 -10.84
N VAL A 377 -20.11 -0.20 -10.11
CA VAL A 377 -19.60 -0.68 -8.82
C VAL A 377 -20.64 -0.62 -7.69
N ALA A 378 -21.78 0.04 -7.90
CA ALA A 378 -22.90 0.02 -6.97
C ALA A 378 -23.43 -1.41 -6.78
N LEU A 379 -23.43 -2.23 -7.84
CA LEU A 379 -23.81 -3.64 -7.79
C LEU A 379 -22.84 -4.43 -6.91
N LEU A 380 -21.54 -4.20 -7.06
CA LEU A 380 -20.52 -4.84 -6.24
C LEU A 380 -20.68 -4.46 -4.75
N LEU A 381 -20.79 -3.17 -4.45
CA LEU A 381 -21.01 -2.69 -3.08
C LEU A 381 -22.30 -3.27 -2.48
N GLY A 382 -23.40 -3.24 -3.24
CA GLY A 382 -24.69 -3.76 -2.80
C GLY A 382 -24.66 -5.26 -2.53
N ALA A 383 -24.09 -6.05 -3.45
CA ALA A 383 -23.96 -7.50 -3.30
C ALA A 383 -23.09 -7.86 -2.08
N LEU A 384 -21.92 -7.23 -1.93
CA LEU A 384 -21.03 -7.49 -0.79
C LEU A 384 -21.66 -7.06 0.54
N SER A 385 -22.37 -5.94 0.56
CA SER A 385 -23.13 -5.48 1.74
C SER A 385 -24.24 -6.45 2.10
N ALA A 386 -25.00 -6.94 1.11
CA ALA A 386 -26.06 -7.92 1.32
C ALA A 386 -25.52 -9.26 1.84
N CYS A 387 -24.40 -9.73 1.28
CA CYS A 387 -23.70 -10.93 1.77
C CYS A 387 -23.25 -10.76 3.24
N LEU A 388 -22.62 -9.63 3.58
CA LEU A 388 -22.20 -9.34 4.97
C LEU A 388 -23.40 -9.24 5.93
N LEU A 389 -24.50 -8.64 5.49
CA LEU A 389 -25.73 -8.56 6.29
C LEU A 389 -26.36 -9.94 6.49
N ALA A 390 -26.36 -10.80 5.48
CA ALA A 390 -26.85 -12.17 5.59
C ALA A 390 -25.95 -12.99 6.53
N SER A 391 -24.64 -12.97 6.30
CA SER A 391 -23.65 -13.70 7.08
C SER A 391 -22.42 -12.84 7.40
N PRO A 392 -22.36 -12.24 8.60
CA PRO A 392 -21.23 -11.40 9.01
C PRO A 392 -19.88 -12.13 8.96
N THR A 393 -19.85 -13.45 9.14
CA THR A 393 -18.61 -14.26 9.11
C THR A 393 -17.90 -14.23 7.75
N LEU A 394 -18.60 -13.84 6.67
CA LEU A 394 -18.02 -13.63 5.35
C LEU A 394 -16.98 -12.51 5.32
N TRP A 395 -16.90 -11.67 6.36
CA TRP A 395 -15.84 -10.67 6.50
C TRP A 395 -14.45 -11.29 6.33
N ARG A 396 -14.21 -12.54 6.78
CA ARG A 396 -12.90 -13.21 6.66
C ARG A 396 -12.47 -13.40 5.21
N ARG A 397 -13.43 -13.72 4.33
CA ARG A 397 -13.19 -13.86 2.89
C ARG A 397 -12.95 -12.52 2.22
N LEU A 398 -13.64 -11.47 2.66
CA LEU A 398 -13.52 -10.12 2.10
C LEU A 398 -12.27 -9.39 2.56
N ALA A 399 -11.87 -9.60 3.81
CA ALA A 399 -10.64 -9.08 4.39
C ALA A 399 -9.40 -9.86 3.92
N GLY A 400 -9.59 -11.04 3.33
CA GLY A 400 -8.49 -11.92 2.97
C GLY A 400 -7.69 -12.34 4.19
N THR A 401 -8.30 -13.08 5.13
CA THR A 401 -7.54 -13.71 6.21
C THR A 401 -6.42 -14.59 5.65
N ASP A 402 -6.68 -15.22 4.50
CA ASP A 402 -5.69 -15.92 3.68
C ASP A 402 -4.81 -14.95 2.88
N THR A 403 -3.59 -15.37 2.52
CA THR A 403 -2.63 -14.53 1.82
C THR A 403 -3.22 -13.87 0.55
N PRO A 404 -3.30 -12.52 0.45
CA PRO A 404 -3.84 -11.84 -0.71
C PRO A 404 -3.06 -12.24 -1.94
N PRO A 405 -3.71 -12.35 -3.11
CA PRO A 405 -3.04 -12.73 -4.34
C PRO A 405 -1.86 -11.84 -4.73
N HIS A 406 -1.86 -10.59 -4.29
CA HIS A 406 -0.81 -9.59 -4.57
C HIS A 406 0.29 -9.51 -3.51
N ALA A 407 0.23 -10.30 -2.44
CA ALA A 407 1.20 -10.23 -1.34
C ALA A 407 2.56 -10.86 -1.72
N LEU A 408 3.61 -10.40 -1.06
CA LEU A 408 4.93 -11.01 -1.12
C LEU A 408 5.17 -11.81 0.15
N THR A 409 5.26 -13.13 0.02
CA THR A 409 5.56 -14.03 1.13
C THR A 409 7.06 -14.04 1.40
N GLY A 410 7.48 -14.43 2.62
CA GLY A 410 8.91 -14.60 2.94
C GLY A 410 9.60 -15.57 1.97
N ARG A 411 8.94 -16.68 1.62
CA ARG A 411 9.41 -17.62 0.58
C ARG A 411 9.53 -16.95 -0.79
N GLY A 412 8.51 -16.19 -1.21
CA GLY A 412 8.55 -15.46 -2.48
C GLY A 412 9.67 -14.41 -2.52
N TRP A 413 9.95 -13.76 -1.39
CA TRP A 413 11.06 -12.83 -1.27
C TRP A 413 12.42 -13.53 -1.39
N GLN A 414 12.61 -14.67 -0.73
CA GLN A 414 13.82 -15.47 -0.87
C GLN A 414 14.05 -15.92 -2.32
N GLN A 415 12.99 -16.35 -3.01
CA GLN A 415 13.08 -16.68 -4.44
C GLN A 415 13.57 -15.49 -5.28
N LEU A 416 13.11 -14.27 -5.00
CA LEU A 416 13.56 -13.07 -5.72
C LEU A 416 15.02 -12.70 -5.41
N ILE A 417 15.47 -12.90 -4.17
CA ILE A 417 16.87 -12.68 -3.77
C ILE A 417 17.79 -13.71 -4.41
N SER A 418 17.40 -14.99 -4.40
CA SER A 418 18.24 -16.10 -4.86
C SER A 418 18.19 -16.35 -6.36
N ALA A 419 17.24 -15.75 -7.09
CA ALA A 419 17.13 -15.96 -8.52
C ALA A 419 18.33 -15.35 -9.25
N ASP A 420 18.98 -16.14 -10.10
CA ASP A 420 19.95 -15.63 -11.08
C ASP A 420 19.20 -14.76 -12.09
N VAL A 421 19.72 -13.54 -12.31
CA VAL A 421 19.22 -12.65 -13.37
C VAL A 421 20.20 -12.76 -14.51
N SER A 422 19.73 -13.34 -15.61
CA SER A 422 20.44 -13.51 -16.88
C SER A 422 20.21 -12.35 -17.84
#